data_AF-A0A7I7SD32-F1
#
_entry.id   AF-A0A7I7SD32-F1
#
_cell.length_a   1.000
_cell.length_b   1.000
_cell.length_c   1.000
_cell.angle_alpha   90.00
_cell.angle_beta   90.00
_cell.angle_gamma   90.00
#
_symmetry.space_group_name_H-M   'P 1'
#
loop_
_entity.id
_entity.type
_entity.pdbx_description
1 polymer ?
#
loop_
_entity_poly.entity_id
_entity_poly.type
_entity_poly.pdbx_seq_one_letter_code
_entity_poly.pdbx_strand_id
1 'polypeptide(L)' 'MIAEAHPAPGGTWVAIVPKLQGLLAEAPTLSQIPQAVADAANGLGYAISAESIGVRAATR' A
#
# COMPACT_ATOMS: atom_id res chain seq x y z
N MET A 1 -1.36 2.11 10.41
CA MET A 1 -0.05 1.54 9.98
C MET A 1 0.53 2.38 8.85
N ILE A 2 1.81 2.19 8.46
CA ILE A 2 2.42 2.95 7.36
C ILE A 2 2.78 1.98 6.23
N ALA A 3 2.36 2.34 5.01
CA ALA A 3 2.77 1.72 3.76
C ALA A 3 3.85 2.58 3.10
N GLU A 4 4.96 1.96 2.70
CA GLU A 4 6.06 2.61 1.99
C GLU A 4 5.80 2.50 0.48
N ALA A 5 5.43 3.62 -0.14
CA ALA A 5 5.04 3.66 -1.54
C ALA A 5 6.20 4.13 -2.42
N HIS A 6 6.54 3.33 -3.43
CA HIS A 6 7.60 3.58 -4.39
C HIS A 6 6.99 3.71 -5.79
N PRO A 7 7.44 4.69 -6.60
CA PRO A 7 7.04 4.77 -8.00
C PRO A 7 7.61 3.58 -8.77
N ALA A 8 6.77 2.93 -9.58
CA ALA A 8 7.14 1.83 -10.45
C ALA A 8 7.13 2.25 -11.93
N PRO A 9 7.81 1.51 -12.82
CA PRO A 9 7.76 1.76 -14.26
C PRO A 9 6.32 1.77 -14.77
N GLY A 10 6.00 2.67 -15.70
CA GLY A 10 4.63 2.79 -16.23
C GLY A 10 3.71 3.72 -15.43
N GLY A 11 4.25 4.42 -14.41
CA GLY A 11 3.52 5.47 -13.67
C GLY A 11 2.66 4.94 -12.53
N THR A 12 2.74 3.65 -12.22
CA THR A 12 2.08 3.05 -11.06
C THR A 12 2.90 3.24 -9.78
N TRP A 13 2.29 2.91 -8.66
CA TRP A 13 2.89 2.96 -7.33
C TRP A 13 2.79 1.58 -6.69
N VAL A 14 3.88 1.11 -6.11
CA VAL A 14 3.94 -0.13 -5.35
C VAL A 14 4.19 0.21 -3.89
N ALA A 15 3.33 -0.30 -3.02
CA ALA A 15 3.45 -0.17 -1.58
C ALA A 15 3.95 -1.46 -0.93
N ILE A 16 4.87 -1.29 0.01
CA ILE A 16 5.36 -2.34 0.90
C ILE A 16 4.82 -2.06 2.30
N VAL A 17 4.24 -3.07 2.96
CA VAL A 17 3.70 -2.93 4.32
C VAL A 17 4.46 -3.86 5.28
N PRO A 18 5.54 -3.38 5.92
CA PRO A 18 6.38 -4.22 6.78
C PRO A 18 5.62 -4.90 7.92
N LYS A 19 4.59 -4.22 8.47
CA LYS A 19 3.75 -4.75 9.55
C LYS A 19 2.84 -5.91 9.14
N LEU A 20 2.67 -6.13 7.83
CA LEU A 20 1.87 -7.21 7.25
C LEU A 20 2.77 -8.19 6.50
N GLN A 21 3.86 -8.62 7.13
CA GLN A 21 4.81 -9.58 6.57
C GLN A 21 5.39 -9.16 5.21
N GLY A 22 5.54 -7.84 4.99
CA GLY A 22 6.03 -7.31 3.71
C GLY A 22 5.01 -7.38 2.58
N LEU A 23 3.70 -7.38 2.90
CA LEU A 23 2.63 -7.32 1.90
C LEU A 23 2.90 -6.25 0.85
N LEU A 24 2.70 -6.65 -0.41
CA LEU A 24 2.82 -5.79 -1.57
C LEU A 24 1.44 -5.46 -2.11
N ALA A 25 1.22 -4.18 -2.42
CA ALA A 25 0.03 -3.72 -3.11
C ALA A 25 0.42 -2.71 -4.20
N GLU A 26 -0.20 -2.81 -5.37
CA GLU A 26 0.03 -1.89 -6.48
C GLU A 26 -1.21 -1.05 -6.74
N ALA A 27 -1.01 0.23 -7.04
CA ALA A 27 -2.08 1.14 -7.42
C ALA A 27 -1.65 2.11 -8.53
N PRO A 28 -2.57 2.56 -9.41
CA PRO A 28 -2.27 3.55 -10.43
C PRO A 28 -1.79 4.90 -9.89
N THR A 29 -2.26 5.31 -8.71
CA THR A 29 -1.85 6.59 -8.09
C THR A 29 -1.49 6.41 -6.62
N LEU A 30 -0.67 7.33 -6.10
CA LEU A 30 -0.29 7.34 -4.69
C LEU A 30 -1.49 7.40 -3.75
N SER A 31 -2.55 8.14 -4.11
CA SER A 31 -3.76 8.28 -3.29
C SER A 31 -4.59 7.00 -3.22
N GLN A 32 -4.39 6.05 -4.13
CA GLN A 32 -5.09 4.76 -4.16
C GLN A 32 -4.38 3.65 -3.36
N ILE A 33 -3.14 3.88 -2.94
CA ILE A 33 -2.37 2.92 -2.15
C ILE A 33 -3.07 2.47 -0.85
N PRO A 34 -3.70 3.35 -0.05
CA PRO A 34 -4.39 2.91 1.16
C PRO A 34 -5.47 1.87 0.87
N GLN A 35 -6.22 2.06 -0.22
CA GLN A 35 -7.28 1.13 -0.62
C GLN A 35 -6.69 -0.19 -1.12
N ALA A 36 -5.69 -0.13 -2.00
CA ALA A 36 -5.04 -1.34 -2.54
C ALA A 36 -4.42 -2.21 -1.42
N VAL A 37 -3.80 -1.58 -0.42
CA VAL A 37 -3.28 -2.28 0.76
C VAL A 37 -4.40 -2.88 1.60
N ALA A 38 -5.49 -2.15 1.84
CA ALA A 38 -6.62 -2.67 2.61
C ALA A 38 -7.24 -3.89 1.91
N ASP A 39 -7.46 -3.82 0.59
CA ASP A 39 -8.04 -4.92 -0.19
C ASP A 39 -7.12 -6.15 -0.15
N ALA A 40 -5.81 -5.97 -0.36
CA ALA A 40 -4.84 -7.06 -0.28
C ALA A 40 -4.76 -7.67 1.12
N ALA A 41 -4.77 -6.84 2.17
CA ALA A 41 -4.72 -7.30 3.56
C ALA A 41 -6.01 -8.04 3.97
N ASN A 42 -7.18 -7.52 3.59
CA ASN A 42 -8.48 -8.17 3.81
C ASN A 42 -8.54 -9.53 3.08
N GLY A 43 -7.97 -9.63 1.87
CA GLY A 43 -7.83 -10.89 1.13
C GLY A 43 -6.96 -11.94 1.85
N LEU A 44 -6.07 -11.52 2.75
CA LEU A 44 -5.26 -12.39 3.61
C LEU A 44 -5.89 -12.63 4.99
N GLY A 45 -7.10 -12.12 5.24
CA GLY A 45 -7.83 -12.29 6.50
C GLY A 45 -7.52 -11.25 7.58
N TYR A 46 -6.76 -10.20 7.27
CA TYR A 46 -6.58 -9.07 8.20
C TYR A 46 -7.76 -8.11 8.09
N ALA A 47 -8.44 -7.81 9.20
CA ALA A 47 -9.51 -6.79 9.21
C ALA A 47 -8.91 -5.37 9.26
N ILE A 48 -8.64 -4.77 8.09
CA ILE A 48 -7.99 -3.46 7.96
C ILE A 48 -8.81 -2.53 7.07
N SER A 49 -9.00 -1.29 7.54
CA SER A 49 -9.63 -0.21 6.78
C SER A 49 -8.57 0.70 6.13
N ALA A 50 -8.85 1.21 4.92
CA ALA A 50 -7.99 2.13 4.19
C ALA A 50 -7.64 3.39 5.00
N GLU A 51 -8.57 3.91 5.81
CA GLU A 51 -8.37 5.09 6.65
C GLU A 51 -7.31 4.90 7.76
N SER A 52 -7.03 3.64 8.11
CA SER A 52 -6.03 3.28 9.11
C SER A 52 -4.61 3.20 8.52
N ILE A 53 -4.46 3.37 7.21
CA ILE A 53 -3.21 3.23 6.47
C ILE A 53 -2.69 4.61 6.08
N GLY A 54 -1.62 5.04 6.74
CA GLY A 54 -0.81 6.17 6.29
C GLY A 54 0.10 5.73 5.15
N VAL A 55 0.34 6.61 4.19
CA VAL A 55 1.25 6.34 3.06
C VAL A 55 2.44 7.28 3.14
N ARG A 56 3.64 6.72 3.03
CA ARG A 56 4.88 7.49 2.89
C ARG A 56 5.43 7.24 1.50
N ALA A 57 5.43 8.28 0.67
CA ALA A 57 6.09 8.22 -0.62
C ALA A 57 7.62 8.25 -0.41
N ALA A 58 8.32 7.25 -0.95
CA ALA A 58 9.77 7.29 -1.05
C ALA A 58 10.13 8.24 -2.21
N THR A 59 10.56 9.45 -1.88
CA THR A 59 11.24 10.33 -2.84
C THR A 59 12.69 9.85 -2.99
N ARG A 60 13.15 9.79 -4.23
CA ARG A 60 14.49 9.33 -4.64
C ARG A 60 15.62 9.95 -3.82
#